data_AF-X0QPY3-F1
#
_entry.id   AF-X0QPY3-F1
#
_cell.length_a   1.000
_cell.length_b   1.000
_cell.length_c   1.000
_cell.angle_alpha   90.00
_cell.angle_beta   90.00
_cell.angle_gamma   90.00
#
_symmetry.space_group_name_H-M   'P 1'
#
loop_
_entity.id
_entity.type
_entity.pdbx_description
1 polymer ?
#
loop_
_entity_poly.entity_id
_entity_poly.type
_entity_poly.pdbx_seq_one_letter_code
_entity_poly.pdbx_strand_id
1 'polypeptide(L)' 'MLKPEIRKIVTFEEETFIEGFKAADTPLRMFAVAAVITNPWAGRYVEDLKPEIQAFGPVLGKLMTDKIIALAGGADKIQA' A
#
# COMPACT_ATOMS: atom_id res chain seq x y z
N MET A 1 12.42 19.42 3.29
CA MET A 1 12.53 18.12 2.59
C MET A 1 11.33 17.94 1.71
N LEU A 2 11.53 17.53 0.45
CA LEU A 2 10.45 17.17 -0.46
C LEU A 2 9.69 15.97 0.14
N LYS A 3 8.36 16.07 0.25
CA LYS A 3 7.50 15.01 0.81
C LYS A 3 6.26 14.86 -0.07
N PRO A 4 5.69 13.65 -0.18
CA PRO A 4 4.47 13.43 -0.94
C PRO A 4 3.30 14.18 -0.30
N GLU A 5 2.56 14.93 -1.10
CA GLU A 5 1.27 15.49 -0.68
C GLU A 5 0.20 14.43 -0.89
N ILE A 6 -0.28 13.84 0.20
CA ILE A 6 -1.27 12.75 0.18
C ILE A 6 -2.66 13.35 0.31
N ARG A 7 -3.50 13.19 -0.72
CA ARG A 7 -4.91 13.61 -0.70
C ARG A 7 -5.80 12.63 0.05
N LYS A 8 -5.58 11.33 -0.14
CA LYS A 8 -6.32 10.27 0.58
C LYS A 8 -5.54 8.97 0.63
N ILE A 9 -5.92 8.14 1.59
CA ILE A 9 -5.48 6.76 1.71
C ILE A 9 -6.72 5.87 1.62
N VAL A 10 -6.62 4.79 0.86
CA VAL A 10 -7.67 3.79 0.71
C VAL A 10 -7.12 2.47 1.22
N THR A 11 -7.89 1.80 2.05
CA THR A 11 -7.61 0.46 2.55
C THR A 11 -8.70 -0.47 2.04
N PHE A 12 -8.30 -1.67 1.64
CA PHE A 12 -9.21 -2.73 1.22
C PHE A 12 -8.83 -4.01 1.97
N GLU A 13 -9.85 -4.75 2.35
CA GLU A 13 -9.75 -6.05 2.99
C GLU A 13 -10.74 -7.00 2.32
N GLU A 14 -10.26 -8.18 2.00
CA GLU A 14 -11.04 -9.28 1.46
C GLU A 14 -10.85 -10.51 2.36
N GLU A 15 -11.96 -11.21 2.62
CA GLU A 15 -11.96 -12.49 3.31
C GLU A 15 -12.56 -13.56 2.39
N THR A 16 -11.77 -14.57 2.07
CA THR A 16 -12.18 -15.70 1.22
C THR A 16 -12.46 -16.92 2.09
N PHE A 17 -13.74 -17.24 2.24
CA PHE A 17 -14.23 -18.38 3.04
C PHE A 17 -14.29 -19.69 2.27
N ILE A 18 -14.51 -19.62 0.95
CA ILE A 18 -14.69 -20.79 0.08
C ILE A 18 -13.94 -20.53 -1.22
N GLU A 19 -13.09 -21.47 -1.62
CA GLU A 19 -12.38 -21.45 -2.89
C GLU A 19 -12.27 -22.87 -3.46
N GLY A 20 -12.33 -23.02 -4.78
CA GLY A 20 -12.32 -24.35 -5.41
C GLY A 20 -13.43 -25.28 -4.93
N PHE A 21 -14.60 -24.71 -4.59
CA PHE A 21 -15.77 -25.42 -4.04
C PHE A 21 -15.57 -26.06 -2.66
N LYS A 22 -14.53 -25.66 -1.91
CA LYS A 22 -14.28 -26.15 -0.55
C LYS A 22 -14.18 -24.98 0.44
N ALA A 23 -14.77 -25.15 1.62
CA ALA A 23 -14.59 -24.21 2.71
C ALA A 23 -13.14 -24.28 3.22
N ALA A 24 -12.55 -23.12 3.50
CA ALA A 24 -11.23 -23.03 4.11
C ALA A 24 -11.34 -23.25 5.62
N ASP A 25 -10.41 -24.01 6.21
CA ASP A 25 -10.33 -24.20 7.66
C ASP A 25 -10.08 -22.86 8.39
N THR A 26 -9.37 -21.94 7.75
CA THR A 26 -9.21 -20.55 8.16
C THR A 26 -9.36 -19.67 6.92
N PRO A 27 -10.28 -18.68 6.92
CA PRO A 27 -10.46 -17.81 5.76
C PRO A 27 -9.16 -17.09 5.36
N LEU A 28 -8.86 -17.05 4.07
CA LEU A 28 -7.75 -16.26 3.55
C LEU A 28 -8.12 -14.79 3.65
N ARG A 29 -7.23 -13.98 4.23
CA ARG A 29 -7.38 -12.52 4.29
C ARG A 29 -6.38 -11.87 3.34
N MET A 30 -6.87 -11.00 2.45
CA MET A 30 -6.03 -10.19 1.57
C MET A 30 -6.25 -8.71 1.86
N PHE A 31 -5.15 -7.96 1.90
CA PHE A 31 -5.16 -6.53 2.19
C PHE A 31 -4.53 -5.73 1.06
N ALA A 32 -5.08 -4.54 0.80
CA ALA A 32 -4.42 -3.55 -0.04
C ALA A 32 -4.47 -2.17 0.61
N VAL A 33 -3.39 -1.41 0.48
CA VAL A 33 -3.31 -0.01 0.90
C VAL A 33 -2.81 0.82 -0.27
N ALA A 34 -3.56 1.85 -0.63
CA ALA A 34 -3.20 2.78 -1.70
C ALA A 34 -3.19 4.21 -1.19
N ALA A 35 -2.19 5.00 -1.62
CA ALA A 35 -2.13 6.44 -1.38
C ALA A 35 -2.38 7.19 -2.69
N VAL A 36 -3.27 8.17 -2.66
CA VAL A 36 -3.47 9.10 -3.79
C VAL A 36 -2.69 10.37 -3.49
N ILE A 37 -1.70 10.66 -4.33
CA ILE A 37 -0.79 11.79 -4.15
C ILE A 37 -0.86 12.78 -5.32
N THR A 38 -0.46 14.01 -5.07
CA THR A 38 -0.16 14.97 -6.15
C THR A 38 1.05 14.48 -6.94
N ASN A 39 0.91 14.36 -8.27
CA ASN A 39 2.02 13.96 -9.14
C ASN A 39 3.04 15.11 -9.29
N PRO A 40 4.29 14.96 -8.83
CA PRO A 40 5.29 16.03 -8.86
C PRO A 40 5.81 16.37 -10.28
N TRP A 41 5.51 15.53 -11.27
CA TRP A 41 5.94 15.71 -12.66
C TRP A 41 4.79 16.10 -13.60
N ALA A 42 3.59 16.32 -13.07
CA ALA A 42 2.44 16.69 -13.90
C ALA A 42 2.71 17.94 -14.75
N GLY A 43 2.36 17.90 -16.03
CA GLY A 43 2.45 19.04 -16.96
C GLY A 43 3.86 19.36 -17.46
N ARG A 44 4.86 18.53 -17.20
CA ARG A 44 6.25 18.74 -17.69
C ARG A 44 6.94 17.44 -18.08
N TYR A 45 7.89 17.53 -19.01
CA TYR A 45 8.88 16.46 -19.23
C TYR A 45 9.99 16.58 -18.19
N VAL A 46 10.42 15.45 -17.64
CA VAL A 46 11.48 15.38 -16.62
C VAL A 46 12.41 14.22 -16.99
N GLU A 47 13.67 14.56 -17.25
CA GLU A 47 14.71 13.60 -17.65
C GLU A 47 15.04 12.62 -16.52
N ASP A 48 15.17 13.13 -15.29
CA ASP A 48 15.51 12.32 -14.12
C ASP A 48 14.41 12.38 -13.05
N LEU A 49 13.69 11.27 -12.88
CA LEU A 49 12.63 11.10 -11.88
C LEU A 49 13.17 10.69 -10.50
N LYS A 50 14.45 10.29 -10.40
CA LYS A 50 15.02 9.72 -9.17
C LYS A 50 14.91 10.65 -7.95
N PRO A 51 15.09 11.98 -8.04
CA PRO A 51 15.04 12.83 -6.86
C PRO A 51 13.72 12.73 -6.10
N GLU A 52 12.58 12.85 -6.79
CA GLU A 52 11.27 12.74 -6.14
C GLU A 52 10.92 11.29 -5.76
N ILE A 53 11.34 10.28 -6.53
CA ILE A 53 11.17 8.86 -6.17
C ILE A 53 11.90 8.54 -4.85
N GLN A 54 13.15 8.97 -4.71
CA GLN A 54 13.95 8.72 -3.50
C GLN A 54 13.43 9.51 -2.30
N ALA A 55 12.82 10.67 -2.52
CA ALA A 55 12.18 11.44 -1.46
C ALA A 55 10.83 10.83 -1.03
N PHE A 56 10.01 10.34 -1.96
CA PHE A 56 8.64 9.90 -1.69
C PHE A 56 8.57 8.42 -1.31
N GLY A 57 9.36 7.57 -1.96
CA GLY A 57 9.34 6.11 -1.83
C GLY A 57 9.46 5.63 -0.38
N PRO A 58 10.50 6.03 0.38
CA PRO A 58 10.65 5.60 1.77
C PRO A 58 9.49 6.06 2.68
N VAL A 59 8.95 7.25 2.45
CA VAL A 59 7.85 7.82 3.23
C VAL A 59 6.55 7.07 2.97
N LEU A 60 6.20 6.87 1.70
CA LEU A 60 4.99 6.12 1.31
C LEU A 60 5.10 4.65 1.67
N GLY A 61 6.26 4.03 1.40
CA GLY A 61 6.53 2.63 1.72
C GLY A 61 6.31 2.36 3.21
N LYS A 62 6.97 3.13 4.08
CA LYS A 62 6.77 2.99 5.53
C LYS A 62 5.29 3.16 5.93
N LEU A 63 4.65 4.24 5.47
CA LEU A 63 3.26 4.53 5.83
C LEU A 63 2.28 3.44 5.38
N MET A 64 2.45 2.88 4.18
CA MET A 64 1.58 1.83 3.67
C MET A 64 1.85 0.50 4.36
N THR A 65 3.12 0.14 4.59
CA THR A 65 3.49 -1.08 5.33
C THR A 65 2.98 -1.04 6.77
N ASP A 66 3.13 0.09 7.49
CA ASP A 66 2.61 0.24 8.85
C ASP A 66 1.08 0.00 8.89
N LYS A 67 0.35 0.45 7.86
CA LYS A 67 -1.10 0.22 7.75
C LYS A 67 -1.45 -1.23 7.47
N ILE A 68 -0.72 -1.91 6.58
CA ILE A 68 -0.92 -3.34 6.31
C ILE A 68 -0.68 -4.15 7.58
N ILE A 69 0.40 -3.87 8.32
CA ILE A 69 0.72 -4.55 9.59
C ILE A 69 -0.41 -4.35 10.61
N ALA A 70 -0.99 -3.16 10.69
CA ALA A 70 -2.11 -2.88 11.58
C ALA A 70 -3.38 -3.66 11.19
N LEU A 71 -3.70 -3.74 9.88
CA LEU A 71 -4.85 -4.50 9.36
C LEU A 71 -4.70 -6.01 9.57
N ALA A 72 -3.50 -6.54 9.34
CA ALA A 72 -3.17 -7.93 9.63
C ALA A 72 -3.19 -8.24 11.13
N GLY A 73 -3.06 -7.21 11.99
CA GLY A 73 -2.99 -7.34 13.44
C GLY A 73 -1.65 -7.90 13.92
N GLY A 74 -0.56 -7.58 13.21
CA GLY A 74 0.80 -8.04 13.47
C GLY A 74 1.57 -8.36 12.18
N ALA A 75 2.86 -8.05 12.14
CA ALA A 75 3.72 -8.35 10.98
C ALA A 75 4.00 -9.86 10.84
N ASP A 76 3.99 -10.56 11.97
CA ASP A 76 4.12 -12.02 12.09
C ASP A 76 2.95 -12.79 11.44
N LYS A 77 1.84 -12.11 11.15
CA LYS A 77 0.65 -12.69 10.49
C LYS A 77 0.65 -12.51 8.97
N ILE A 78 1.63 -11.80 8.42
CA ILE A 78 1.76 -11.59 6.98
C ILE A 78 2.57 -12.74 6.40
N GLN A 79 2.02 -13.39 5.38
CA GLN A 79 2.63 -14.58 4.76
C GLN A 79 3.18 -14.32 3.34
N ALA A 80 2.79 -13.20 2.73
CA ALA A 80 3.25 -12.74 1.42
C ALA A 80 3.07 -11.22 1.28
#